data_AF-A0AAW2PLB9-F1
#
_entry.id   AF-A0AAW2PLB9-F1
#
_cell.length_a   1.000
_cell.length_b   1.000
_cell.length_c   1.000
_cell.angle_alpha   90.00
_cell.angle_beta   90.00
_cell.angle_gamma   90.00
#
_symmetry.space_group_name_H-M   'P 1'
#
loop_
_entity.id
_entity.type
_entity.pdbx_description
1 polymer ?
#
loop_
_entity_poly.entity_id
_entity_poly.type
_entity_poly.pdbx_seq_one_letter_code
_entity_poly.pdbx_strand_id
1 'polypeptide(L)'
;MVRRRPEPEYGKHAPDYAQASKRRRGGESKEDISYLFIKPVTKKEAPDYLDIISHPMDLSTIRDKARRMEYKSRDDFRHDVYQIVFNAHKYNDRRNPGIPPLADQLLELCDFLLDQYDAELTEAEAGIE
;
A
#
# COMPACT_ATOMS: atom_id res chain seq x y z
N MET A 1 -27.15 21.18 -25.64
CA MET A 1 -26.74 21.67 -24.30
C MET A 1 -26.50 20.46 -23.40
N VAL A 2 -25.24 20.09 -23.17
CA VAL A 2 -24.89 18.93 -22.33
C VAL A 2 -24.93 19.38 -20.88
N ARG A 3 -25.85 18.84 -20.08
CA ARG A 3 -25.93 19.11 -18.64
C ARG A 3 -24.70 18.46 -17.98
N ARG A 4 -23.76 19.27 -17.49
CA ARG A 4 -22.66 18.80 -16.65
C ARG A 4 -23.25 18.18 -15.37
N ARG A 5 -22.87 16.93 -15.09
CA ARG A 5 -23.17 16.24 -13.84
C ARG A 5 -22.44 16.98 -12.70
N PRO A 6 -23.06 17.24 -11.54
CA PRO A 6 -22.36 17.87 -10.43
C PRO A 6 -21.28 16.92 -9.90
N GLU A 7 -20.05 17.44 -9.75
CA GLU A 7 -18.93 16.75 -9.08
C GLU A 7 -19.32 16.48 -7.61
N PRO A 8 -19.04 15.28 -7.06
CA PRO A 8 -19.27 15.04 -5.65
C PRO A 8 -18.30 15.88 -4.81
N GLU A 9 -18.84 16.66 -3.87
CA GLU A 9 -18.07 17.47 -2.93
C GLU A 9 -17.40 16.56 -1.89
N TYR A 10 -16.29 15.92 -2.25
CA TYR A 10 -15.45 15.18 -1.32
C TYR A 10 -14.55 16.14 -0.54
N GLY A 11 -14.86 16.36 0.74
CA GLY A 11 -13.89 16.96 1.65
C GLY A 11 -14.48 17.83 2.74
N LYS A 12 -14.95 17.21 3.82
CA LYS A 12 -15.03 17.83 5.16
C LYS A 12 -14.72 16.69 6.12
N HIS A 13 -13.51 16.70 6.71
CA HIS A 13 -12.92 15.64 7.55
C HIS A 13 -12.10 14.58 6.81
N ALA A 14 -11.01 14.99 6.15
CA ALA A 14 -9.83 14.14 6.07
C ALA A 14 -9.18 14.13 7.47
N PRO A 15 -8.96 12.97 8.12
CA PRO A 15 -8.21 12.94 9.37
C PRO A 15 -6.77 13.34 9.09
N ASP A 16 -6.23 14.11 10.03
CA ASP A 16 -4.85 14.59 10.00
C ASP A 16 -3.91 13.42 10.30
N TYR A 17 -3.58 12.65 9.26
CA TYR A 17 -2.59 11.57 9.32
C TYR A 17 -1.20 12.10 9.75
N ALA A 18 -0.94 13.41 9.62
CA ALA A 18 0.31 14.04 10.02
C ALA A 18 0.40 14.33 11.54
N GLN A 19 -0.71 14.24 12.29
CA GLN A 19 -0.75 14.58 13.72
C GLN A 19 -0.81 13.43 14.71
N ALA A 20 -0.70 12.18 14.26
CA ALA A 20 -0.28 11.08 15.13
C ALA A 20 1.23 11.15 15.48
N SER A 21 1.78 12.36 15.55
CA SER A 21 3.18 12.71 15.73
C SER A 21 3.39 13.38 17.09
N LYS A 22 2.95 12.73 18.17
CA LYS A 22 3.40 13.08 19.52
C LYS A 22 4.14 11.89 20.12
N ARG A 23 5.38 11.74 19.67
CA ARG A 23 6.61 11.35 20.42
C ARG A 23 7.57 10.60 19.49
N ARG A 24 8.40 11.33 18.75
CA ARG A 24 9.86 11.11 18.62
C ARG A 24 10.42 12.21 17.72
N ARG A 25 11.51 12.80 18.18
CA ARG A 25 12.19 13.93 17.54
C ARG A 25 13.09 13.38 16.42
N GLY A 26 12.99 13.98 15.24
CA GLY A 26 14.09 14.14 14.28
C GLY A 26 14.44 12.93 13.40
N GLY A 27 14.41 13.18 12.09
CA GLY A 27 15.03 12.35 11.05
C GLY A 27 14.01 11.71 10.11
N GLU A 28 13.85 12.30 8.92
CA GLU A 28 13.24 11.59 7.78
C GLU A 28 14.14 10.39 7.46
N SER A 29 13.70 9.22 7.90
CA SER A 29 14.46 7.98 7.77
C SER A 29 13.76 7.10 6.74
N LYS A 30 14.52 6.27 6.01
CA LYS A 30 13.94 5.33 5.03
C LYS A 30 12.95 4.35 5.69
N GLU A 31 12.96 4.24 7.01
CA GLU A 31 11.98 3.57 7.86
C GLU A 31 10.56 4.21 7.85
N ASP A 32 10.38 5.46 7.41
CA ASP A 32 9.08 6.15 7.43
C ASP A 32 8.13 5.68 6.31
N ILE A 33 8.65 5.15 5.20
CA ILE A 33 7.83 4.64 4.07
C ILE A 33 6.96 3.48 4.54
N SER A 34 7.51 2.61 5.40
CA SER A 34 6.87 1.35 5.76
C SER A 34 5.63 1.56 6.61
N TYR A 35 5.67 2.47 7.59
CA TYR A 35 4.67 2.49 8.67
C TYR A 35 3.22 2.67 8.19
N LEU A 36 2.99 3.49 7.16
CA LEU A 36 1.67 3.73 6.58
C LEU A 36 1.02 2.47 5.97
N PHE A 37 1.84 1.50 5.55
CA PHE A 37 1.38 0.30 4.85
C PHE A 37 1.57 -0.98 5.67
N ILE A 38 2.00 -0.89 6.93
CA ILE A 38 2.22 -2.07 7.80
C ILE A 38 0.92 -2.78 8.14
N LYS A 39 -0.16 -2.02 8.39
CA LYS A 39 -1.44 -2.55 8.91
C LYS A 39 -2.61 -2.21 7.99
N PRO A 40 -3.70 -3.00 8.04
CA PRO A 40 -4.91 -2.67 7.31
C PRO A 40 -5.43 -1.29 7.72
N VAL A 41 -5.85 -0.49 6.73
CA VAL A 41 -6.49 0.80 6.96
C VAL A 41 -7.81 0.58 7.73
N THR A 42 -7.93 1.23 8.88
CA THR A 42 -9.11 1.11 9.74
C THR A 42 -10.17 2.15 9.40
N LYS A 43 -11.43 1.87 9.72
CA LYS A 43 -12.53 2.86 9.58
C LYS A 43 -12.32 4.14 10.42
N LYS A 44 -11.49 4.08 11.47
CA LYS A 44 -11.15 5.26 12.27
C LYS A 44 -10.21 6.19 11.50
N GLU A 45 -9.29 5.61 10.73
CA GLU A 45 -8.37 6.34 9.86
C GLU A 45 -9.06 6.81 8.60
N ALA A 46 -9.86 5.97 7.95
CA ALA A 46 -10.59 6.34 6.74
C ALA A 46 -11.99 5.72 6.76
N PRO A 47 -13.02 6.47 7.20
CA PRO A 47 -14.37 5.94 7.34
C PRO A 47 -14.98 5.39 6.04
N ASP A 48 -14.65 5.99 4.90
CA ASP A 48 -15.15 5.65 3.56
C ASP A 48 -14.18 4.75 2.77
N TYR A 49 -13.11 4.24 3.40
CA TYR A 49 -12.06 3.49 2.68
C TYR A 49 -12.60 2.26 1.95
N LEU A 50 -13.36 1.42 2.67
CA LEU A 50 -13.91 0.17 2.13
C LEU A 50 -15.10 0.39 1.17
N ASP A 51 -15.64 1.60 1.13
CA ASP A 51 -16.67 1.97 0.14
C ASP A 51 -16.02 2.29 -1.22
N ILE A 52 -14.74 2.68 -1.22
CA ILE A 52 -13.98 3.07 -2.42
C ILE A 52 -13.03 1.96 -2.87
N ILE A 53 -12.35 1.31 -1.92
CA ILE A 53 -11.34 0.29 -2.13
C ILE A 53 -11.94 -1.11 -1.95
N SER A 54 -12.06 -1.82 -3.07
CA SER A 54 -12.67 -3.16 -3.11
C SER A 54 -11.75 -4.27 -2.62
N HIS A 55 -10.44 -4.12 -2.79
CA HIS A 55 -9.45 -5.13 -2.41
C HIS A 55 -8.35 -4.49 -1.56
N PRO A 56 -8.61 -4.28 -0.24
CA PRO A 56 -7.59 -3.77 0.68
C PRO A 56 -6.38 -4.69 0.74
N MET A 57 -5.19 -4.11 0.88
CA MET A 57 -3.95 -4.85 1.08
C MET A 57 -2.99 -4.05 1.96
N ASP A 58 -2.16 -4.75 2.72
CA ASP A 58 -1.14 -4.20 3.62
C ASP A 58 -0.02 -5.22 3.85
N LEU A 59 1.14 -4.74 4.30
CA LEU A 59 2.34 -5.57 4.48
C LEU A 59 2.16 -6.65 5.56
N SER A 60 1.31 -6.46 6.57
CA SER A 60 1.05 -7.53 7.55
C SER A 60 0.20 -8.65 6.97
N THR A 61 -0.78 -8.31 6.13
CA THR A 61 -1.54 -9.29 5.34
C THR A 61 -0.62 -10.05 4.39
N ILE A 62 0.23 -9.36 3.63
CA ILE A 62 1.22 -9.99 2.72
C ILE A 62 2.15 -10.93 3.48
N ARG A 63 2.71 -10.48 4.61
CA ARG A 63 3.56 -11.31 5.46
C ARG A 63 2.83 -12.56 5.94
N ASP A 64 1.57 -12.44 6.33
CA ASP A 64 0.80 -13.57 6.83
C ASP A 64 0.44 -14.54 5.69
N LYS A 65 0.16 -14.06 4.48
CA LYS A 65 0.00 -14.88 3.26
C LYS A 65 1.30 -15.64 2.91
N ALA A 66 2.44 -14.97 2.95
CA ALA A 66 3.74 -15.59 2.71
C ALA A 66 4.04 -16.71 3.73
N ARG A 67 3.78 -16.47 5.02
CA ARG A 67 3.94 -17.50 6.08
C ARG A 67 3.02 -18.70 5.91
N ARG A 68 1.86 -18.51 5.27
CA ARG A 68 0.92 -19.59 4.95
C ARG A 68 1.22 -20.25 3.60
N MET A 69 2.35 -19.93 2.96
CA MET A 69 2.74 -20.46 1.65
C MET A 69 1.67 -20.24 0.56
N GLU A 70 0.96 -19.10 0.62
CA GLU A 70 -0.10 -18.79 -0.36
C GLU A 70 0.42 -18.26 -1.70
N TYR A 71 1.67 -17.80 -1.74
CA TYR A 71 2.32 -17.34 -2.96
C TYR A 71 3.09 -18.49 -3.58
N LYS A 72 2.74 -18.85 -4.83
CA LYS A 72 3.47 -19.86 -5.59
C LYS A 72 4.63 -19.27 -6.37
N SER A 73 4.54 -17.98 -6.69
CA SER A 73 5.58 -17.23 -7.36
C SER A 73 5.80 -15.86 -6.71
N ARG A 74 6.98 -15.28 -6.92
CA ARG A 74 7.29 -13.90 -6.58
C ARG A 74 6.38 -12.91 -7.31
N ASP A 75 5.84 -13.28 -8.46
CA ASP A 75 4.88 -12.46 -9.20
C ASP A 75 3.56 -12.34 -8.41
N ASP A 76 3.09 -13.42 -7.77
CA ASP A 76 1.92 -13.38 -6.90
C ASP A 76 2.15 -12.47 -5.69
N PHE A 77 3.35 -12.55 -5.10
CA PHE A 77 3.75 -11.67 -4.00
C PHE A 77 3.81 -10.20 -4.44
N ARG A 78 4.48 -9.92 -5.57
CA ARG A 78 4.63 -8.58 -6.14
C ARG A 78 3.26 -7.99 -6.50
N HIS A 79 2.32 -8.82 -6.98
CA HIS A 79 0.97 -8.39 -7.29
C HIS A 79 0.26 -7.77 -6.07
N ASP A 80 0.40 -8.37 -4.89
CA ASP A 80 -0.18 -7.80 -3.67
C ASP A 80 0.54 -6.53 -3.21
N VAL A 81 1.87 -6.42 -3.42
CA VAL A 81 2.59 -5.16 -3.16
C VAL A 81 2.07 -4.07 -4.10
N TYR A 82 1.87 -4.37 -5.39
CA TYR A 82 1.26 -3.46 -6.34
C TYR A 82 -0.18 -3.08 -5.94
N GLN A 83 -0.95 -4.00 -5.34
CA GLN A 83 -2.29 -3.71 -4.85
C GLN A 83 -2.28 -2.60 -3.77
N ILE A 84 -1.24 -2.50 -2.95
CA ILE A 84 -1.04 -1.39 -2.00
C ILE A 84 -0.89 -0.08 -2.78
N VAL A 85 -0.05 -0.04 -3.82
CA VAL A 85 0.19 1.14 -4.67
C VAL A 85 -1.09 1.59 -5.36
N PHE A 86 -1.80 0.65 -6.01
CA PHE A 86 -3.06 0.94 -6.68
C PHE A 86 -4.09 1.55 -5.72
N ASN A 87 -4.21 1.00 -4.51
CA ASN A 87 -5.14 1.51 -3.50
C ASN A 87 -4.71 2.88 -2.97
N ALA A 88 -3.40 3.09 -2.79
CA ALA A 88 -2.85 4.36 -2.36
C ALA A 88 -3.22 5.47 -3.35
N HIS A 89 -2.98 5.28 -4.64
CA HIS A 89 -3.37 6.24 -5.67
C HIS A 89 -4.89 6.46 -5.71
N LYS A 90 -5.65 5.37 -5.84
CA LYS A 90 -7.11 5.41 -5.98
C LYS A 90 -7.78 6.18 -4.84
N TYR A 91 -7.32 5.99 -3.61
CA TYR A 91 -7.89 6.67 -2.45
C TYR A 91 -7.30 8.07 -2.23
N ASN A 92 -5.99 8.27 -2.48
CA ASN A 92 -5.27 9.45 -2.00
C ASN A 92 -4.91 10.51 -3.06
N ASP A 93 -4.96 10.23 -4.37
CA ASP A 93 -4.46 11.17 -5.40
C ASP A 93 -5.02 12.61 -5.27
N ARG A 94 -6.30 12.74 -4.90
CA ARG A 94 -6.98 14.04 -4.71
C ARG A 94 -7.18 14.42 -3.24
N ARG A 95 -6.74 13.57 -2.31
CA ARG A 95 -6.99 13.71 -0.87
C ARG A 95 -5.69 13.98 -0.11
N ASN A 96 -4.70 13.11 -0.31
CA ASN A 96 -3.41 13.13 0.36
C ASN A 96 -2.29 12.85 -0.65
N PRO A 97 -1.93 13.80 -1.52
CA PRO A 97 -1.01 13.57 -2.65
C PRO A 97 0.42 13.17 -2.25
N GLY A 98 0.79 13.32 -0.96
CA GLY A 98 2.07 12.84 -0.44
C GLY A 98 2.14 11.33 -0.15
N ILE A 99 1.01 10.63 -0.09
CA ILE A 99 0.99 9.18 0.22
C ILE A 99 1.32 8.31 -1.00
N PRO A 100 0.76 8.53 -2.21
CA PRO A 100 1.04 7.68 -3.36
C PRO A 100 2.53 7.54 -3.71
N PRO A 101 3.36 8.60 -3.71
CA PRO A 101 4.80 8.47 -3.95
C PRO A 101 5.54 7.56 -2.96
N LEU A 102 5.05 7.44 -1.72
CA LEU A 102 5.62 6.51 -0.73
C LEU A 102 5.27 5.06 -1.08
N ALA A 103 4.08 4.82 -1.64
CA ALA A 103 3.70 3.50 -2.13
C ALA A 103 4.49 3.13 -3.39
N ASP A 104 4.74 4.07 -4.30
CA ASP A 104 5.62 3.87 -5.45
C ASP A 104 7.02 3.43 -5.01
N GLN A 105 7.62 4.14 -4.03
CA GLN A 105 8.91 3.76 -3.45
C GLN A 105 8.92 2.36 -2.81
N LEU A 106 7.81 1.94 -2.19
CA LEU A 106 7.67 0.59 -1.65
C LEU A 106 7.74 -0.46 -2.75
N LEU A 107 7.09 -0.23 -3.90
CA LEU A 107 7.12 -1.16 -5.03
C LEU A 107 8.50 -1.17 -5.72
N GLU A 108 9.14 -0.01 -5.88
CA GLU A 108 10.51 0.06 -6.40
C GLU A 108 11.50 -0.74 -5.54
N LEU A 109 11.37 -0.64 -4.21
CA LEU A 109 12.18 -1.43 -3.28
C LEU A 109 11.86 -2.93 -3.39
N CYS A 110 10.58 -3.28 -3.55
CA CYS A 110 10.17 -4.65 -3.77
C CYS A 110 10.83 -5.23 -5.03
N ASP A 111 10.74 -4.52 -6.16
CA ASP A 111 11.34 -4.93 -7.44
C ASP A 111 12.84 -5.12 -7.31
N PHE A 112 13.53 -4.16 -6.70
CA PHE A 112 14.97 -4.26 -6.45
C PHE A 112 15.35 -5.49 -5.61
N LEU A 113 14.56 -5.84 -4.59
CA LEU A 113 14.82 -7.00 -3.75
C LEU A 113 14.51 -8.31 -4.48
N LEU A 114 13.42 -8.36 -5.26
CA LEU A 114 13.08 -9.54 -6.06
C LEU A 114 14.17 -9.85 -7.11
N ASP A 115 14.70 -8.81 -7.76
CA ASP A 115 15.81 -8.95 -8.70
C ASP A 115 17.11 -9.37 -8.00
N GLN A 116 17.38 -8.85 -6.81
CA GLN A 116 18.58 -9.20 -6.04
C GLN A 116 18.60 -10.67 -5.63
N TYR A 117 17.44 -11.25 -5.32
CA TYR A 117 17.28 -12.65 -4.89
C TYR A 117 16.74 -13.56 -6.02
N ASP A 118 16.90 -13.17 -7.28
CA ASP A 118 16.30 -13.85 -8.43
C ASP A 118 16.66 -15.35 -8.51
N ALA A 119 17.94 -15.67 -8.27
CA ALA A 119 18.42 -17.05 -8.35
C ALA A 119 17.81 -17.93 -7.24
N GLU A 120 17.84 -17.47 -5.99
CA GLU A 120 17.30 -18.22 -4.85
C GLU A 120 15.78 -18.38 -4.95
N LEU A 121 15.08 -17.33 -5.40
CA LEU A 121 13.64 -17.40 -5.61
C LEU A 121 13.29 -18.37 -6.75
N THR A 122 14.09 -18.44 -7.81
CA THR A 122 13.84 -19.35 -8.94
C THR A 122 13.94 -20.80 -8.49
N GLU A 123 14.97 -21.13 -7.70
CA GLU A 123 15.12 -22.47 -7.12
C GLU A 123 13.99 -22.80 -6.15
N ALA A 124 13.57 -21.84 -5.31
CA ALA A 124 12.48 -22.03 -4.36
C ALA A 124 11.13 -22.26 -5.06
N GLU A 125 10.81 -21.48 -6.09
CA GLU A 125 9.58 -21.57 -6.88
C GLU A 125 9.48 -22.90 -7.63
N ALA A 126 10.60 -23.40 -8.18
CA ALA A 126 10.64 -24.70 -8.85
C ALA A 126 10.29 -25.88 -7.94
N GLY A 127 10.43 -25.71 -6.61
CA GLY A 127 10.07 -26.72 -5.61
C GLY A 127 8.60 -26.68 -5.16
N ILE A 128 7.81 -25.71 -5.61
CA ILE A 128 6.40 -25.51 -5.23
C ILE A 128 5.51 -26.03 -6.37
N GLU A 129 5.19 -27.33 -6.36
CA GLU A 129 4.14 -27.92 -7.23
C GLU A 129 2.74 -27.76 -6.60
#